data_AF-A0A9R0XQY5-F1
#
_entry.id   AF-A0A9R0XQY5-F1
#
_cell.length_a   1.000
_cell.length_b   1.000
_cell.length_c   1.000
_cell.angle_alpha   90.00
_cell.angle_beta   90.00
_cell.angle_gamma   90.00
#
_symmetry.space_group_name_H-M   'P 1'
#
loop_
_entity.id
_entity.type
_entity.pdbx_description
1 polymer ?
#
loop_
_entity_poly.entity_id
_entity_poly.type
_entity_poly.pdbx_seq_one_letter_code
_entity_poly.pdbx_strand_id
1 'polypeptide(L)'
;MPRDRDEPAAVRVYTVCDESKYLVVRNVPALGCGDELGSLFSAYGPLEECKPMDAEDCEEYTDVYFIKFAQVGNARFAKRKLDESVFLGNRLQVSYAPQFESLLDTKEKLEVRRNEVLRRIRSPAGSRPEGISQYSPGQGSSSGNPHHHMNSSKREYTKAMPATHIEDDRFSHVPSNKDYFPSESMNATVNLVRQKLDKQIQSGGETSDAAAAASKKPRVDNRRRI
;
A
#
# COMPACT_ATOMS: atom_id res chain seq x y z
N MET A 1 -27.17 9.04 -17.94
CA MET A 1 -26.76 8.34 -19.17
C MET A 1 -26.69 6.84 -18.91
N PRO A 2 -27.34 5.99 -19.72
CA PRO A 2 -27.16 4.55 -19.67
C PRO A 2 -25.71 4.24 -20.05
N ARG A 3 -25.01 3.38 -19.30
CA ARG A 3 -23.66 2.93 -19.69
C ARG A 3 -23.83 2.00 -20.89
N ASP A 4 -23.32 2.40 -22.05
CA ASP A 4 -23.28 1.55 -23.23
C ASP A 4 -22.53 0.26 -22.90
N ARG A 5 -23.20 -0.87 -23.15
CA ARG A 5 -22.79 -2.21 -22.69
C ARG A 5 -21.66 -2.80 -23.54
N ASP A 6 -21.30 -2.12 -24.62
CA ASP A 6 -20.32 -2.52 -25.63
C ASP A 6 -18.96 -1.83 -25.50
N GLU A 7 -18.80 -0.94 -24.51
CA GLU A 7 -17.49 -0.34 -24.23
C GLU A 7 -16.65 -1.33 -23.40
N PRO A 8 -15.46 -1.76 -23.87
CA PRO A 8 -14.63 -2.69 -23.12
C PRO A 8 -14.34 -2.11 -21.74
N ALA A 9 -14.44 -2.95 -20.70
CA ALA A 9 -14.20 -2.53 -19.32
C ALA A 9 -12.85 -1.82 -19.20
N ALA A 10 -12.87 -0.48 -19.14
CA ALA A 10 -11.67 0.32 -19.09
C ALA A 10 -10.93 0.00 -17.79
N VAL A 11 -9.82 -0.74 -17.89
CA VAL A 11 -8.96 -1.03 -16.75
C VAL A 11 -8.26 0.28 -16.37
N ARG A 12 -8.85 1.02 -15.43
CA ARG A 12 -8.19 2.16 -14.79
C ARG A 12 -7.29 1.65 -13.66
N VAL A 13 -6.00 1.84 -13.83
CA VAL A 13 -5.02 1.66 -12.75
C VAL A 13 -5.09 2.89 -11.86
N TYR A 14 -5.48 2.71 -10.60
CA TYR A 14 -5.44 3.75 -9.59
C TYR A 14 -4.16 3.63 -8.76
N THR A 15 -3.45 4.74 -8.66
CA THR A 15 -2.25 4.92 -7.87
C THR A 15 -2.51 5.88 -6.71
N VAL A 16 -1.54 5.98 -5.81
CA VAL A 16 -1.58 6.93 -4.68
C VAL A 16 -1.63 8.38 -5.17
N CYS A 17 -1.19 8.64 -6.41
CA CYS A 17 -1.24 9.96 -7.03
C CYS A 17 -2.65 10.32 -7.50
N ASP A 18 -3.51 9.34 -7.79
CA ASP A 18 -4.89 9.55 -8.22
C ASP A 18 -5.84 9.80 -7.04
N GLU A 19 -5.38 9.50 -5.82
CA GLU A 19 -6.10 9.77 -4.58
C GLU A 19 -5.68 11.13 -4.02
N SER A 20 -6.64 11.82 -3.41
CA SER A 20 -6.38 13.11 -2.78
C SER A 20 -7.28 13.33 -1.55
N LYS A 21 -6.86 14.20 -0.63
CA LYS A 21 -7.74 14.74 0.42
C LYS A 21 -8.67 15.84 -0.09
N TYR A 22 -8.41 16.32 -1.31
CA TYR A 22 -9.21 17.30 -2.02
C TYR A 22 -10.21 16.60 -2.95
N LEU A 23 -11.47 16.99 -2.86
CA LEU A 23 -12.57 16.49 -3.67
C LEU A 23 -13.27 17.65 -4.36
N VAL A 24 -13.71 17.39 -5.59
CA VAL A 24 -14.64 18.25 -6.33
C VAL A 24 -15.94 17.49 -6.49
N VAL A 25 -17.02 18.10 -5.99
CA VAL A 25 -18.38 17.56 -6.00
C VAL A 25 -19.19 18.35 -7.02
N ARG A 26 -19.59 17.72 -8.11
CA ARG A 26 -20.47 18.30 -9.15
C ARG A 26 -21.89 17.79 -8.98
N ASN A 27 -22.81 18.43 -9.69
CA ASN A 27 -24.25 18.12 -9.71
C ASN A 27 -24.93 18.34 -8.33
N VAL A 28 -24.47 19.36 -7.59
CA VAL A 28 -25.13 19.79 -6.36
C VAL A 28 -26.27 20.74 -6.75
N PRO A 29 -27.50 20.64 -6.22
CA PRO A 29 -28.56 21.59 -6.58
C PRO A 29 -28.19 23.04 -6.20
N ALA A 30 -28.41 23.99 -7.11
CA ALA A 30 -28.16 25.42 -6.89
C ALA A 30 -29.26 26.08 -6.02
N LEU A 31 -29.53 25.47 -4.86
CA LEU A 31 -30.49 25.91 -3.85
C LEU A 31 -29.79 26.55 -2.64
N GLY A 32 -28.47 26.76 -2.71
CA GLY A 32 -27.67 27.24 -1.58
C GLY A 32 -27.45 26.18 -0.49
N CYS A 33 -27.46 24.90 -0.85
CA CYS A 33 -27.39 23.77 0.10
C CYS A 33 -25.97 23.38 0.54
N GLY A 34 -25.08 24.37 0.62
CA GLY A 34 -23.67 24.16 0.95
C GLY A 34 -23.45 23.66 2.38
N ASP A 35 -24.28 24.10 3.32
CA ASP A 35 -24.21 23.71 4.73
C ASP A 35 -24.66 22.26 4.94
N GLU A 36 -25.72 21.82 4.24
CA GLU A 36 -26.17 20.43 4.24
C GLU A 36 -25.15 19.52 3.56
N LEU A 37 -24.53 19.97 2.47
CA LEU A 37 -23.48 19.24 1.80
C LEU A 37 -22.25 19.10 2.72
N GLY A 38 -21.82 20.17 3.36
CA GLY A 38 -20.74 20.15 4.35
C GLY A 38 -21.05 19.20 5.51
N SER A 39 -22.29 19.24 6.03
CA SER A 39 -22.76 18.33 7.08
C SER A 39 -22.70 16.86 6.64
N LEU A 40 -23.16 16.57 5.41
CA LEU A 40 -23.12 15.22 4.82
C LEU A 40 -21.69 14.68 4.73
N PHE A 41 -20.74 15.51 4.26
CA PHE A 41 -19.34 15.10 4.13
C PHE A 41 -18.63 15.01 5.49
N SER A 42 -19.01 15.84 6.46
CA SER A 42 -18.44 15.83 7.81
C SER A 42 -18.70 14.51 8.57
N ALA A 43 -19.78 13.80 8.24
CA ALA A 43 -20.09 12.49 8.81
C ALA A 43 -19.01 11.42 8.52
N TYR A 44 -18.17 11.65 7.50
CA TYR A 44 -17.08 10.76 7.11
C TYR A 44 -15.71 11.17 7.65
N GLY A 45 -15.63 12.31 8.35
CA GLY A 45 -14.42 12.77 9.02
C GLY A 45 -14.31 14.30 9.07
N PRO A 46 -13.31 14.81 9.81
CA PRO A 46 -13.08 16.25 9.93
C PRO A 46 -12.79 16.90 8.57
N LEU A 47 -13.61 17.92 8.26
CA LEU A 47 -13.45 18.79 7.10
C LEU A 47 -12.59 20.00 7.48
N GLU A 48 -11.63 20.33 6.62
CA GLU A 48 -10.85 21.56 6.72
C GLU A 48 -11.53 22.71 5.96
N GLU A 49 -12.15 22.40 4.82
CA GLU A 49 -12.74 23.41 3.94
C GLU A 49 -13.90 22.81 3.15
N CYS A 50 -14.98 23.59 3.00
CA CYS A 50 -16.10 23.32 2.11
C CYS A 50 -16.55 24.65 1.54
N LYS A 51 -16.38 24.86 0.23
CA LYS A 51 -16.72 26.12 -0.43
C LYS A 51 -17.30 25.86 -1.82
N PRO A 52 -18.21 26.73 -2.31
CA PRO A 52 -18.59 26.72 -3.71
C PRO A 52 -17.37 27.03 -4.57
N MET A 53 -17.31 26.43 -5.76
CA MET A 53 -16.22 26.58 -6.71
C MET A 53 -16.72 27.35 -7.94
N ASP A 54 -16.49 28.65 -7.96
CA ASP A 54 -17.00 29.57 -9.00
C ASP A 54 -16.22 29.48 -10.33
N ALA A 55 -15.12 28.74 -10.36
CA ALA A 55 -14.17 28.73 -11.48
C ALA A 55 -14.41 27.63 -12.51
N GLU A 56 -15.34 26.69 -12.27
CA GLU A 56 -15.76 25.71 -13.28
C GLU A 56 -17.15 26.03 -13.81
N ASP A 57 -17.37 25.70 -15.09
CA ASP A 57 -18.65 25.90 -15.76
C ASP A 57 -19.76 25.13 -15.01
N CYS A 58 -20.51 25.83 -14.16
CA CYS A 58 -21.71 25.31 -13.53
C CYS A 58 -22.80 25.13 -14.61
N GLU A 59 -23.41 23.94 -14.67
CA GLU A 59 -24.60 23.75 -15.49
C GLU A 59 -25.79 24.52 -14.87
N GLU A 60 -26.76 24.90 -15.70
CA GLU A 60 -27.98 25.56 -15.23
C GLU A 60 -28.60 24.75 -14.08
N TYR A 61 -28.86 25.41 -12.95
CA TYR A 61 -29.43 24.82 -11.72
C TYR A 61 -28.53 23.89 -10.90
N THR A 62 -27.25 23.77 -11.23
CA THR A 62 -26.31 22.98 -10.42
C THR A 62 -25.05 23.76 -10.06
N ASP A 63 -24.55 23.52 -8.86
CA ASP A 63 -23.32 24.08 -8.34
C ASP A 63 -22.23 23.01 -8.23
N VAL A 64 -21.00 23.48 -8.23
CA VAL A 64 -19.81 22.68 -7.96
C VAL A 64 -19.21 23.12 -6.64
N TYR A 65 -18.90 22.15 -5.78
CA TYR A 65 -18.30 22.40 -4.47
C TYR A 65 -16.91 21.80 -4.38
N PHE A 66 -16.03 22.55 -3.73
CA PHE A 66 -14.70 22.12 -3.33
C PHE A 66 -14.71 21.69 -1.87
N ILE A 67 -14.27 20.47 -1.61
CA ILE A 67 -14.24 19.87 -0.27
C ILE A 67 -12.82 19.40 0.03
N LYS A 68 -12.32 19.79 1.21
CA LYS A 68 -11.01 19.40 1.72
C LYS A 68 -11.17 18.66 3.04
N PHE A 69 -10.71 17.42 3.09
CA PHE A 69 -10.60 16.67 4.35
C PHE A 69 -9.24 16.89 5.01
N ALA A 70 -9.20 16.69 6.33
CA ALA A 70 -7.91 16.67 7.05
C ALA A 70 -7.04 15.47 6.64
N GLN A 71 -7.66 14.33 6.32
CA GLN A 71 -6.95 13.10 5.97
C GLN A 71 -7.42 12.52 4.65
N VAL A 72 -6.47 12.03 3.83
CA VAL A 72 -6.75 11.35 2.56
C VAL A 72 -7.64 10.11 2.78
N GLY A 73 -7.47 9.40 3.90
CA GLY A 73 -8.30 8.24 4.26
C GLY A 73 -9.79 8.54 4.29
N ASN A 74 -10.17 9.69 4.86
CA ASN A 74 -11.56 10.12 5.00
C ASN A 74 -12.13 10.52 3.64
N ALA A 75 -11.37 11.27 2.84
CA ALA A 75 -11.76 11.61 1.48
C ALA A 75 -12.03 10.36 0.62
N ARG A 76 -11.19 9.32 0.75
CA ARG A 76 -11.42 8.04 0.06
C ARG A 76 -12.71 7.35 0.48
N PHE A 77 -12.98 7.37 1.78
CA PHE A 77 -14.19 6.76 2.31
C PHE A 77 -15.45 7.53 1.87
N ALA A 78 -15.41 8.87 1.99
CA ALA A 78 -16.47 9.76 1.55
C ALA A 78 -16.75 9.60 0.06
N LYS A 79 -15.73 9.69 -0.82
CA LYS A 79 -15.91 9.47 -2.27
C LYS A 79 -16.55 8.11 -2.55
N ARG A 80 -16.05 7.02 -1.94
CA ARG A 80 -16.61 5.68 -2.19
C ARG A 80 -18.08 5.55 -1.77
N LYS A 81 -18.56 6.36 -0.83
CA LYS A 81 -19.93 6.30 -0.31
C LYS A 81 -20.87 7.31 -0.96
N LEU A 82 -20.37 8.49 -1.30
CA LEU A 82 -21.17 9.60 -1.77
C LEU A 82 -21.14 9.77 -3.30
N ASP A 83 -20.16 9.17 -3.99
CA ASP A 83 -20.14 9.19 -5.45
C ASP A 83 -21.35 8.45 -6.02
N GLU A 84 -22.05 9.12 -6.94
CA GLU A 84 -23.37 8.75 -7.48
C GLU A 84 -24.53 8.60 -6.46
N SER A 85 -24.34 9.04 -5.21
CA SER A 85 -25.40 9.04 -4.18
C SER A 85 -26.41 10.16 -4.42
N VAL A 86 -27.66 9.96 -3.98
CA VAL A 86 -28.73 10.94 -4.15
C VAL A 86 -28.66 11.98 -3.03
N PHE A 87 -28.57 13.25 -3.40
CA PHE A 87 -28.60 14.42 -2.53
C PHE A 87 -29.60 15.42 -3.09
N LEU A 88 -30.66 15.69 -2.32
CA LEU A 88 -31.74 16.64 -2.69
C LEU A 88 -32.30 16.43 -4.11
N GLY A 89 -32.43 15.16 -4.53
CA GLY A 89 -32.96 14.76 -5.84
C GLY A 89 -31.90 14.56 -6.93
N ASN A 90 -30.68 15.11 -6.76
CA ASN A 90 -29.60 14.97 -7.73
C ASN A 90 -28.62 13.86 -7.34
N ARG A 91 -27.98 13.22 -8.32
CA ARG A 91 -26.91 12.24 -8.06
C ARG A 91 -25.56 12.96 -8.03
N LEU A 92 -24.93 13.02 -6.88
CA LEU A 92 -23.63 13.68 -6.71
C LEU A 92 -22.58 13.02 -7.59
N GLN A 93 -21.69 13.83 -8.16
CA GLN A 93 -20.52 13.35 -8.88
C GLN A 93 -19.27 13.76 -8.10
N VAL A 94 -18.61 12.80 -7.44
CA VAL A 94 -17.48 13.09 -6.55
C VAL A 94 -16.20 12.64 -7.23
N SER A 95 -15.33 13.59 -7.53
CA SER A 95 -14.02 13.37 -8.16
C SER A 95 -12.88 13.78 -7.23
N TYR A 96 -11.76 13.04 -7.26
CA TYR A 96 -10.53 13.51 -6.60
C TYR A 96 -9.95 14.68 -7.39
N ALA A 97 -9.30 15.58 -6.68
CA ALA A 97 -8.69 16.74 -7.28
C ALA A 97 -7.23 16.91 -6.82
N PRO A 98 -6.33 15.97 -7.20
CA PRO A 98 -4.92 16.00 -6.80
C PRO A 98 -4.17 17.25 -7.30
N GLN A 99 -4.69 17.94 -8.32
CA GLN A 99 -4.13 19.20 -8.83
C GLN A 99 -4.15 20.35 -7.81
N PHE A 100 -4.97 20.25 -6.75
CA PHE A 100 -5.01 21.25 -5.67
C PHE A 100 -4.11 20.89 -4.47
N GLU A 101 -3.38 19.78 -4.54
CA GLU A 101 -2.46 19.40 -3.46
C GLU A 101 -1.26 20.33 -3.40
N SER A 102 -0.93 20.78 -2.18
CA SER A 102 0.35 21.43 -1.93
C SER A 102 1.50 20.40 -1.86
N LEU A 103 2.74 20.89 -1.93
CA LEU A 103 3.93 20.06 -1.74
C LEU A 103 3.94 19.36 -0.37
N LEU A 104 3.44 20.04 0.66
CA LEU A 104 3.33 19.49 2.01
C LEU A 104 2.31 18.35 2.06
N ASP A 105 1.15 18.54 1.44
CA ASP A 105 0.09 17.51 1.38
C ASP A 105 0.58 16.26 0.64
N THR A 106 1.28 16.47 -0.48
CA THR A 106 1.83 15.36 -1.28
C THR A 106 2.88 14.59 -0.48
N LYS A 107 3.76 15.30 0.24
CA LYS A 107 4.77 14.69 1.12
C LYS A 107 4.10 13.85 2.21
N GLU A 108 3.14 14.42 2.93
CA GLU A 108 2.39 13.72 3.99
C GLU A 108 1.70 12.46 3.43
N LYS A 109 0.99 12.59 2.30
CA LYS A 109 0.32 11.47 1.63
C LYS A 109 1.27 10.31 1.34
N LEU A 110 2.45 10.61 0.80
CA LEU A 110 3.47 9.59 0.47
C LEU A 110 4.11 8.99 1.73
N GLU A 111 4.37 9.77 2.77
CA GLU A 111 4.91 9.27 4.04
C GLU A 111 3.93 8.33 4.74
N VAL A 112 2.65 8.71 4.82
CA VAL A 112 1.58 7.86 5.35
C VAL A 112 1.52 6.54 4.60
N ARG A 113 1.54 6.59 3.26
CA ARG A 113 1.54 5.40 2.42
C ARG A 113 2.76 4.52 2.65
N ARG A 114 3.96 5.11 2.70
CA ARG A 114 5.21 4.40 2.97
C ARG A 114 5.14 3.65 4.31
N ASN A 115 4.67 4.33 5.35
CA ASN A 115 4.53 3.75 6.68
C ASN A 115 3.49 2.63 6.71
N GLU A 116 2.38 2.77 6.01
CA GLU A 116 1.37 1.71 5.87
C GLU A 116 1.96 0.47 5.18
N VAL A 117 2.69 0.66 4.07
CA VAL A 117 3.34 -0.44 3.35
C VAL A 117 4.38 -1.13 4.23
N LEU A 118 5.24 -0.36 4.90
CA LEU A 118 6.24 -0.91 5.82
C LEU A 118 5.60 -1.69 6.97
N ARG A 119 4.48 -1.20 7.52
CA ARG A 119 3.74 -1.91 8.57
C ARG A 119 3.24 -3.26 8.07
N ARG A 120 2.64 -3.30 6.87
CA ARG A 120 2.15 -4.56 6.27
C ARG A 120 3.27 -5.56 5.99
N ILE A 121 4.44 -5.08 5.56
CA ILE A 121 5.61 -5.94 5.31
C ILE A 121 6.22 -6.47 6.61
N ARG A 122 6.29 -5.64 7.65
CA ARG A 122 6.87 -6.03 8.95
C ARG A 122 5.94 -6.88 9.80
N SER A 123 4.64 -6.88 9.54
CA SER A 123 3.70 -7.80 10.17
C SER A 123 3.80 -9.17 9.50
N PRO A 124 4.35 -10.21 10.16
CA PRO A 124 4.32 -11.57 9.62
C PRO A 124 2.86 -11.99 9.42
N ALA A 125 2.57 -12.63 8.29
CA ALA A 125 1.25 -13.14 7.95
C ALA A 125 0.69 -14.01 9.09
N GLY A 126 -0.18 -13.44 9.94
CA GLY A 126 -0.73 -14.16 11.09
C GLY A 126 -1.39 -13.29 12.16
N SER A 127 -0.97 -12.04 12.36
CA SER A 127 -1.64 -11.15 13.32
C SER A 127 -2.57 -10.17 12.59
N ARG A 128 -3.81 -10.59 12.33
CA ARG A 128 -4.92 -9.64 12.12
C ARG A 128 -4.95 -8.74 13.36
N PRO A 129 -4.85 -7.41 13.25
CA PRO A 129 -5.23 -6.56 14.36
C PRO A 129 -6.73 -6.77 14.56
N GLU A 130 -7.12 -7.34 15.71
CA GLU A 130 -8.50 -7.22 16.16
C GLU A 130 -8.86 -5.74 16.16
N GLY A 131 -9.92 -5.41 15.43
CA GLY A 131 -10.37 -4.04 15.30
C GLY A 131 -10.70 -3.49 16.68
N ILE A 132 -10.07 -2.38 17.03
CA ILE A 132 -10.63 -1.43 17.99
C ILE A 132 -11.83 -0.81 17.28
N SER A 133 -12.94 -1.55 17.34
CA SER A 133 -14.26 -1.10 16.95
C SER A 133 -14.95 -0.69 18.24
N GLN A 134 -14.59 0.49 18.76
CA GLN A 134 -15.39 1.17 19.77
C GLN A 134 -16.62 1.77 19.07
N TYR A 135 -17.62 0.93 18.83
CA TYR A 135 -19.00 1.35 18.81
C TYR A 135 -19.81 0.22 19.44
N SER A 136 -20.50 0.54 20.53
CA SER A 136 -21.43 -0.37 21.20
C SER A 136 -22.71 -0.48 20.39
N PRO A 137 -23.26 -1.69 20.15
CA PRO A 137 -24.69 -1.86 19.95
C PRO A 137 -25.29 -2.56 21.17
N GLY A 138 -26.37 -1.97 21.66
CA GLY A 138 -27.13 -2.43 22.81
C GLY A 138 -27.78 -3.81 22.64
N GLN A 139 -28.08 -4.37 23.80
CA GLN A 139 -28.80 -5.58 24.16
C GLN A 139 -29.88 -6.10 23.19
N GLY A 140 -29.88 -7.42 23.02
CA GLY A 140 -31.01 -8.21 22.54
C GLY A 140 -30.79 -9.69 22.82
N SER A 141 -31.46 -10.23 23.84
CA SER A 141 -31.40 -11.63 24.28
C SER A 141 -32.37 -12.53 23.51
N SER A 142 -31.95 -13.75 23.15
CA SER A 142 -32.74 -15.02 23.09
C SER A 142 -31.86 -16.11 22.43
N SER A 143 -31.38 -17.12 23.18
CA SER A 143 -31.98 -18.41 23.60
C SER A 143 -31.65 -19.60 22.66
N GLY A 144 -30.89 -20.59 23.19
CA GLY A 144 -30.76 -22.00 22.76
C GLY A 144 -29.96 -22.25 21.46
N ASN A 145 -29.01 -23.19 21.31
CA ASN A 145 -28.70 -24.44 21.99
C ASN A 145 -27.26 -24.88 21.57
N PRO A 146 -26.55 -25.76 22.29
CA PRO A 146 -25.20 -26.20 21.95
C PRO A 146 -25.19 -27.56 21.22
N HIS A 147 -24.31 -27.76 20.23
CA HIS A 147 -23.54 -29.01 20.02
C HIS A 147 -22.71 -29.03 18.70
N HIS A 148 -21.65 -29.84 18.75
CA HIS A 148 -20.77 -30.34 17.65
C HIS A 148 -19.51 -29.54 17.31
N HIS A 149 -18.55 -29.69 18.23
CA HIS A 149 -17.14 -30.00 17.96
C HIS A 149 -16.99 -31.04 16.83
N MET A 150 -16.22 -30.73 15.77
CA MET A 150 -15.32 -31.70 15.14
C MET A 150 -14.06 -31.03 14.60
N ASN A 151 -12.98 -31.77 14.85
CA ASN A 151 -11.58 -31.50 14.69
C ASN A 151 -11.13 -31.80 13.25
N SER A 152 -10.22 -30.99 12.68
CA SER A 152 -9.42 -31.42 11.52
C SER A 152 -8.04 -30.78 11.55
N SER A 153 -7.05 -31.63 11.81
CA SER A 153 -5.71 -31.62 11.21
C SER A 153 -4.77 -30.48 11.59
N LYS A 154 -4.16 -30.59 12.78
CA LYS A 154 -2.84 -30.02 13.08
C LYS A 154 -1.83 -30.49 12.01
N ARG A 155 -1.36 -29.60 11.15
CA ARG A 155 -0.03 -29.69 10.57
C ARG A 155 0.91 -28.92 11.48
N GLU A 156 1.67 -29.65 12.28
CA GLU A 156 2.81 -29.13 13.03
C GLU A 156 3.83 -28.55 12.05
N TYR A 157 4.07 -27.24 12.15
CA TYR A 157 5.34 -26.65 11.76
C TYR A 157 6.06 -26.26 13.03
N THR A 158 7.23 -26.88 13.22
CA THR A 158 8.11 -26.74 14.36
C THR A 158 8.57 -25.30 14.54
N LYS A 159 8.20 -24.78 15.71
CA LYS A 159 8.70 -23.62 16.43
C LYS A 159 10.24 -23.60 16.46
N ALA A 160 10.84 -22.50 15.98
CA ALA A 160 12.17 -22.07 16.41
C ALA A 160 12.05 -20.65 17.00
N MET A 161 12.44 -20.52 18.26
CA MET A 161 12.66 -19.25 18.98
C MET A 161 14.17 -19.15 19.27
N PRO A 162 14.65 -18.08 19.93
CA PRO A 162 14.97 -16.76 19.41
C PRO A 162 16.49 -16.53 19.42
N ALA A 163 17.01 -15.52 18.71
CA ALA A 163 18.42 -15.13 18.85
C ALA A 163 18.51 -13.65 19.25
N THR A 164 18.69 -13.44 20.55
CA THR A 164 19.32 -12.25 21.14
C THR A 164 20.83 -12.36 20.94
N HIS A 165 21.44 -11.40 20.25
CA HIS A 165 22.63 -10.64 20.66
C HIS A 165 23.14 -9.85 19.45
N ILE A 166 23.21 -8.54 19.62
CA ILE A 166 23.92 -7.63 18.72
C ILE A 166 25.39 -7.73 19.12
N GLU A 167 26.22 -8.24 18.22
CA GLU A 167 27.66 -7.98 18.17
C GLU A 167 28.00 -7.73 16.69
N ASP A 168 28.51 -6.54 16.42
CA ASP A 168 28.96 -6.07 15.12
C ASP A 168 30.35 -6.65 14.87
N ASP A 169 30.45 -7.69 14.04
CA ASP A 169 31.71 -8.30 13.66
C ASP A 169 31.79 -8.39 12.14
N ARG A 170 32.55 -7.47 11.55
CA ARG A 170 32.58 -7.16 10.11
C ARG A 170 33.05 -8.30 9.20
N PHE A 171 33.34 -9.48 9.73
CA PHE A 171 33.49 -10.73 8.99
C PHE A 171 33.14 -11.94 9.89
N SER A 172 31.85 -12.11 10.26
CA SER A 172 31.42 -13.33 10.94
C SER A 172 31.31 -14.50 9.96
N HIS A 173 32.20 -15.49 10.13
CA HIS A 173 32.15 -16.76 9.43
C HIS A 173 30.85 -17.50 9.82
N VAL A 174 29.94 -17.64 8.86
CA VAL A 174 28.67 -18.38 9.06
C VAL A 174 29.00 -19.85 9.35
N PRO A 175 28.44 -20.46 10.41
CA PRO A 175 28.72 -21.85 10.77
C PRO A 175 28.46 -22.80 9.60
N SER A 176 29.49 -23.57 9.23
CA SER A 176 29.60 -24.36 8.00
C SER A 176 28.55 -25.47 7.81
N ASN A 177 27.82 -25.86 8.86
CA ASN A 177 26.99 -27.07 8.87
C ASN A 177 25.47 -26.82 8.91
N LYS A 178 24.96 -25.78 8.25
CA LYS A 178 23.51 -25.57 8.11
C LYS A 178 23.05 -25.78 6.68
N ASP A 179 22.02 -26.61 6.54
CA ASP A 179 21.21 -26.70 5.34
C ASP A 179 20.50 -25.37 5.09
N TYR A 180 20.73 -24.80 3.90
CA TYR A 180 20.28 -23.46 3.56
C TYR A 180 18.94 -23.48 2.83
N PHE A 181 18.66 -24.56 2.11
CA PHE A 181 17.43 -24.75 1.36
C PHE A 181 16.64 -25.96 1.86
N PRO A 182 15.30 -25.99 1.70
CA PRO A 182 14.48 -27.18 2.01
C PRO A 182 14.74 -28.39 1.09
N SER A 183 15.53 -28.24 0.03
CA SER A 183 15.84 -29.28 -0.95
C SER A 183 17.28 -29.77 -0.76
N GLU A 184 17.44 -31.08 -0.56
CA GLU A 184 18.75 -31.73 -0.40
C GLU A 184 19.66 -31.53 -1.62
N SER A 185 19.12 -31.53 -2.84
CA SER A 185 19.90 -31.36 -4.06
C SER A 185 20.53 -29.95 -4.16
N MET A 186 19.82 -28.92 -3.67
CA MET A 186 20.36 -27.57 -3.63
C MET A 186 21.45 -27.44 -2.56
N ASN A 187 21.27 -28.04 -1.38
CA ASN A 187 22.31 -28.06 -0.34
C ASN A 187 23.55 -28.84 -0.78
N ALA A 188 23.39 -29.95 -1.49
CA ALA A 188 24.50 -30.70 -2.09
C ALA A 188 25.31 -29.85 -3.08
N THR A 189 24.62 -29.04 -3.91
CA THR A 189 25.27 -28.12 -4.85
C THR A 189 26.06 -27.04 -4.11
N VAL A 190 25.49 -26.47 -3.05
CA VAL A 190 26.17 -25.48 -2.21
C VAL A 190 27.43 -26.08 -1.56
N ASN A 191 27.34 -27.30 -1.04
CA ASN A 191 28.48 -28.00 -0.45
C ASN A 191 29.59 -28.29 -1.47
N LEU A 192 29.23 -28.62 -2.72
CA LEU A 192 30.20 -28.81 -3.80
C LEU A 192 30.93 -27.51 -4.16
N VAL A 193 30.22 -26.38 -4.22
CA VAL A 193 30.82 -25.07 -4.48
C VAL A 193 31.75 -24.65 -3.35
N ARG A 194 31.35 -24.90 -2.09
CA ARG A 194 32.19 -24.66 -0.90
C ARG A 194 33.50 -25.45 -0.96
N GLN A 195 33.42 -26.76 -1.20
CA GLN A 195 34.62 -27.60 -1.33
C GLN A 195 35.57 -27.11 -2.43
N LYS A 196 35.03 -26.58 -3.55
CA LYS A 196 35.85 -26.01 -4.62
C LYS A 196 36.55 -24.71 -4.19
N LEU A 197 35.85 -23.84 -3.46
CA LEU A 197 36.40 -22.59 -2.94
C LEU A 197 37.49 -22.87 -1.89
N ASP A 198 37.23 -23.77 -0.94
CA ASP A 198 38.20 -24.13 0.10
C ASP A 198 39.46 -24.76 -0.50
N LYS A 199 39.28 -25.61 -1.52
CA LYS A 199 40.39 -26.17 -2.29
C LYS A 199 41.19 -25.09 -3.02
N GLN A 200 40.52 -24.08 -3.60
CA GLN A 200 41.21 -22.95 -4.24
C GLN A 200 42.02 -22.13 -3.24
N ILE A 201 41.46 -21.84 -2.07
CA ILE A 201 42.13 -21.07 -1.01
C ILE A 201 43.36 -21.81 -0.49
N GLN A 202 43.28 -23.13 -0.32
CA GLN A 202 44.41 -23.96 0.11
C GLN A 202 45.46 -24.15 -1.00
N SER A 203 45.06 -24.17 -2.27
CA SER A 203 45.98 -24.32 -3.41
C SER A 203 46.62 -23.02 -3.91
N GLY A 204 46.11 -21.85 -3.49
CA GLY A 204 46.58 -20.52 -3.95
C GLY A 204 47.60 -19.84 -3.02
N GLY A 205 48.10 -20.55 -1.99
CA GLY A 205 48.92 -20.00 -0.92
C GLY A 205 50.40 -19.74 -1.25
N GLU A 206 50.82 -19.76 -2.51
CA GLU A 206 52.20 -19.40 -2.91
C GLU A 206 52.18 -18.41 -4.09
N THR A 207 51.88 -17.14 -3.81
CA THR A 207 52.59 -15.96 -4.33
C THR A 207 52.02 -14.71 -3.65
N SER A 208 52.78 -14.14 -2.73
CA SER A 208 52.57 -12.83 -2.14
C SER A 208 52.86 -11.70 -3.15
N ASP A 209 52.06 -10.63 -3.06
CA ASP A 209 52.37 -9.24 -3.41
C ASP A 209 52.86 -8.91 -4.82
N ALA A 210 51.94 -8.48 -5.70
CA ALA A 210 52.07 -7.31 -6.58
C ALA A 210 50.91 -7.25 -7.59
N ALA A 211 50.05 -6.24 -7.50
CA ALA A 211 49.48 -5.49 -8.64
C ALA A 211 48.30 -4.62 -8.18
N ALA A 212 48.60 -3.58 -7.40
CA ALA A 212 47.85 -2.34 -7.54
C ALA A 212 48.29 -1.70 -8.85
N ALA A 213 47.39 -1.71 -9.86
CA ALA A 213 47.32 -0.84 -11.04
C ALA A 213 46.99 -1.63 -12.32
N ALA A 214 45.74 -1.56 -12.78
CA ALA A 214 45.44 -1.65 -14.21
C ALA A 214 44.13 -0.91 -14.53
N SER A 215 44.30 0.13 -15.35
CA SER A 215 43.31 1.11 -15.80
C SER A 215 42.08 0.53 -16.52
N LYS A 216 40.99 1.28 -16.35
CA LYS A 216 39.75 1.39 -17.14
C LYS A 216 39.85 0.83 -18.57
N LYS A 217 38.99 -0.15 -18.92
CA LYS A 217 38.66 -0.46 -20.31
C LYS A 217 37.47 0.40 -20.78
N PRO A 218 37.56 1.10 -21.93
CA PRO A 218 36.42 1.81 -22.49
C PRO A 218 35.43 0.84 -23.16
N ARG A 219 34.15 1.15 -22.99
CA ARG A 219 32.99 0.49 -23.61
C ARG A 219 32.94 0.85 -25.10
N VAL A 220 32.99 -0.14 -25.98
CA VAL A 220 32.86 0.03 -27.44
C VAL A 220 31.37 0.17 -27.78
N ASP A 221 31.00 1.27 -28.44
CA ASP A 221 29.65 1.60 -28.91
C ASP A 221 29.42 1.01 -30.31
N ASN A 222 28.34 0.23 -30.47
CA ASN A 222 27.97 -0.45 -31.71
C ASN A 222 27.10 0.46 -32.60
N ARG A 223 27.73 1.37 -33.37
CA ARG A 223 27.02 2.07 -34.46
C ARG A 223 27.39 1.48 -35.82
N ARG A 224 26.44 0.74 -36.39
CA ARG A 224 26.35 0.45 -37.84
C ARG A 224 26.41 1.77 -38.62
N ARG A 225 27.27 1.83 -39.64
CA ARG A 225 27.24 2.88 -40.66
C ARG A 225 27.25 2.19 -42.02
N ILE A 226 26.13 2.38 -42.73
CA ILE A 226 25.81 2.22 -44.16
C ILE A 226 26.32 0.94 -44.83
#